data_AF-A0AAD8TNE1-F1
#
_entry.id   AF-A0AAD8TNE1-F1
#
_cell.length_a   1.000
_cell.length_b   1.000
_cell.length_c   1.000
_cell.angle_alpha   90.00
_cell.angle_beta   90.00
_cell.angle_gamma   90.00
#
_symmetry.space_group_name_H-M   'P 1'
#
loop_
_entity.id
_entity.type
_entity.pdbx_description
1 polymer ?
#
loop_
_entity_poly.entity_id
_entity_poly.type
_entity_poly.pdbx_seq_one_letter_code
_entity_poly.pdbx_strand_id
1 'polypeptide(L)'
;MRAGIWNLRGFGAPGRKSQIREFLNREHLDFAGFQETIKAQFITADLLGIDPRGRFAWCDVPATGRSGGMLLGVNEDSFEVLGWTKGTFFIRVDVHQLDSNVKWTFFVVYGPADHRRTLEFLGELTLAVEACDLPLVVGGDFNLIRGAEDKNTCNIYWPRVHCFNDCIANLALREIRRGSARYTWTNKQLNPVRCVLDRVFISPDWEVLFPLCSLMVETIIGSDHAPLILSSGEELKKRSPRFFFEQAWLERPDFVELVSVKWRALEGTLGAPLDPTDAWQQIFTGIRQFLRGWGANLGKEGHDLKDSLLAQIQRLDTLADTSGLDDEGWALRYHLEGELTHLARTQEEYWRQRSHLNRLLKGDANTAFFHATANGRRRKCMISRLVSDAGVISEPRALQDHIYSFYRNLMGTQLSDGQDIISWALEPSGKFSVKSLYRKLCQGTPRKHFSDIWKIAVPMKIRIFLWQLLRNRLPSNDNIHRRRGPSSGRCALCSDLEDTAHIFFLFPLARFVWSAVWKPVARRQDREALELAIGRLRSLHANIRDHPA
;
A
#
# COMPACT_ATOMS: atom_id res chain seq x y z
N MET A 1 -13.09 6.40 6.97
CA MET A 1 -12.95 5.45 5.83
C MET A 1 -13.32 6.13 4.51
N ARG A 2 -12.65 5.80 3.40
CA ARG A 2 -13.06 6.20 2.03
C ARG A 2 -13.09 5.02 1.07
N ALA A 3 -14.11 4.93 0.23
CA ALA A 3 -14.24 3.90 -0.81
C ALA A 3 -14.40 4.56 -2.18
N GLY A 4 -13.59 4.12 -3.15
CA GLY A 4 -13.71 4.53 -4.54
C GLY A 4 -14.37 3.42 -5.37
N ILE A 5 -15.40 3.75 -6.14
CA ILE A 5 -16.10 2.82 -7.02
C ILE A 5 -16.07 3.39 -8.44
N TRP A 6 -15.63 2.62 -9.42
CA TRP A 6 -15.51 3.12 -10.79
C TRP A 6 -15.62 2.02 -11.85
N ASN A 7 -16.60 2.14 -12.76
CA ASN A 7 -16.62 1.34 -13.97
C ASN A 7 -15.51 1.84 -14.91
N LEU A 8 -14.54 0.96 -15.16
CA LEU A 8 -13.35 1.30 -15.90
C LEU A 8 -13.55 1.26 -17.41
N ARG A 9 -14.46 0.46 -17.96
CA ARG A 9 -14.49 0.22 -19.41
C ARG A 9 -13.11 -0.23 -19.95
N GLY A 10 -12.46 -1.14 -19.21
CA GLY A 10 -11.17 -1.74 -19.57
C GLY A 10 -9.99 -1.27 -18.71
N PHE A 11 -9.47 -2.18 -17.88
CA PHE A 11 -8.28 -1.98 -17.07
C PHE A 11 -6.99 -1.77 -17.89
N GLY A 12 -6.95 -2.35 -19.09
CA GLY A 12 -5.79 -2.31 -19.99
C GLY A 12 -5.68 -1.06 -20.87
N ALA A 13 -6.62 -0.12 -20.77
CA ALA A 13 -6.59 1.10 -21.58
C ALA A 13 -5.30 1.91 -21.30
N PRO A 14 -4.70 2.57 -22.31
CA PRO A 14 -3.53 3.43 -22.11
C PRO A 14 -3.78 4.48 -21.02
N GLY A 15 -2.81 4.72 -20.12
CA GLY A 15 -2.96 5.64 -18.99
C GLY A 15 -3.77 5.11 -17.81
N ARG A 16 -4.55 4.03 -17.97
CA ARG A 16 -5.55 3.62 -16.97
C ARG A 16 -4.97 3.24 -15.62
N LYS A 17 -3.88 2.46 -15.62
CA LYS A 17 -3.21 2.06 -14.37
C LYS A 17 -2.69 3.26 -13.59
N SER A 18 -2.20 4.26 -14.30
CA SER A 18 -1.72 5.51 -13.71
C SER A 18 -2.86 6.34 -13.13
N GLN A 19 -4.01 6.42 -13.82
CA GLN A 19 -5.23 7.05 -13.30
C GLN A 19 -5.75 6.35 -12.04
N ILE A 20 -5.81 5.01 -12.04
CA ILE A 20 -6.21 4.23 -10.86
C ILE A 20 -5.25 4.49 -9.70
N ARG A 21 -3.95 4.46 -9.95
CA ARG A 21 -2.93 4.75 -8.92
C ARG A 21 -3.09 6.16 -8.36
N GLU A 22 -3.34 7.14 -9.21
CA GLU A 22 -3.60 8.51 -8.77
C GLU A 22 -4.86 8.58 -7.93
N PHE A 23 -5.97 7.96 -8.37
CA PHE A 23 -7.24 7.91 -7.64
C PHE A 23 -7.09 7.30 -6.24
N LEU A 24 -6.41 6.14 -6.13
CA LEU A 24 -6.13 5.49 -4.84
C LEU A 24 -5.34 6.40 -3.88
N ASN A 25 -4.35 7.14 -4.40
CA ASN A 25 -3.44 7.92 -3.56
C ASN A 25 -3.98 9.32 -3.24
N ARG A 26 -4.55 10.02 -4.22
CA ARG A 26 -5.11 11.37 -4.09
C ARG A 26 -6.31 11.36 -3.14
N GLU A 27 -7.20 10.39 -3.32
CA GLU A 27 -8.40 10.26 -2.51
C GLU A 27 -8.19 9.45 -1.23
N HIS A 28 -6.97 8.97 -0.97
CA HIS A 28 -6.63 8.16 0.20
C HIS A 28 -7.62 7.01 0.43
N LEU A 29 -7.89 6.24 -0.63
CA LEU A 29 -8.89 5.19 -0.59
C LEU A 29 -8.47 4.06 0.35
N ASP A 30 -9.46 3.52 1.06
CA ASP A 30 -9.38 2.30 1.84
C ASP A 30 -10.03 1.12 1.12
N PHE A 31 -11.05 1.39 0.31
CA PHE A 31 -11.70 0.41 -0.56
C PHE A 31 -11.65 0.88 -2.00
N ALA A 32 -11.44 -0.05 -2.92
CA ALA A 32 -11.35 0.23 -4.34
C ALA A 32 -12.13 -0.81 -5.14
N GLY A 33 -13.31 -0.43 -5.63
CA GLY A 33 -14.20 -1.28 -6.41
C GLY A 33 -14.24 -0.89 -7.88
N PHE A 34 -13.70 -1.73 -8.74
CA PHE A 34 -13.64 -1.48 -10.17
C PHE A 34 -14.53 -2.46 -10.95
N GLN A 35 -15.36 -1.94 -11.85
CA GLN A 35 -16.20 -2.73 -12.75
C GLN A 35 -15.67 -2.67 -14.17
N GLU A 36 -16.13 -3.60 -15.01
CA GLU A 36 -15.75 -3.72 -16.43
C GLU A 36 -14.23 -3.69 -16.64
N THR A 37 -13.53 -4.53 -15.90
CA THR A 37 -12.06 -4.59 -15.98
C THR A 37 -11.58 -5.15 -17.33
N ILE A 38 -12.42 -5.91 -18.05
CA ILE A 38 -12.12 -6.57 -19.34
C ILE A 38 -10.79 -7.34 -19.25
N LYS A 39 -10.63 -8.08 -18.15
CA LYS A 39 -9.42 -8.85 -17.87
C LYS A 39 -9.79 -10.25 -17.43
N ALA A 40 -9.25 -11.24 -18.13
CA ALA A 40 -9.49 -12.65 -17.84
C ALA A 40 -8.80 -13.11 -16.55
N GLN A 41 -7.68 -12.49 -16.18
CA GLN A 41 -6.96 -12.79 -14.95
C GLN A 41 -6.05 -11.63 -14.56
N PHE A 42 -6.01 -11.29 -13.27
CA PHE A 42 -5.01 -10.38 -12.72
C PHE A 42 -3.73 -11.13 -12.33
N ILE A 43 -2.58 -10.68 -12.83
CA ILE A 43 -1.27 -11.14 -12.36
C ILE A 43 -0.68 -10.14 -11.36
N THR A 44 0.29 -10.58 -10.55
CA THR A 44 0.93 -9.73 -9.54
C THR A 44 1.47 -8.41 -10.11
N ALA A 45 2.01 -8.44 -11.34
CA ALA A 45 2.51 -7.23 -12.00
C ALA A 45 1.41 -6.21 -12.33
N ASP A 46 0.17 -6.65 -12.56
CA ASP A 46 -0.96 -5.75 -12.79
C ASP A 46 -1.36 -5.02 -11.51
N LEU A 47 -1.47 -5.77 -10.40
CA LEU A 47 -1.84 -5.24 -9.09
C LEU A 47 -0.75 -4.32 -8.54
N LEU A 48 0.53 -4.70 -8.65
CA LEU A 48 1.65 -3.80 -8.34
C LEU A 48 1.71 -2.58 -9.25
N GLY A 49 1.12 -2.66 -10.44
CA GLY A 49 0.96 -1.53 -11.34
C GLY A 49 0.08 -0.44 -10.73
N ILE A 50 -1.00 -0.79 -10.02
CA ILE A 50 -1.92 0.18 -9.41
C ILE A 50 -1.64 0.44 -7.93
N ASP A 51 -1.07 -0.54 -7.23
CA ASP A 51 -0.66 -0.48 -5.84
C ASP A 51 0.79 -0.97 -5.66
N PRO A 52 1.79 -0.12 -5.97
CA PRO A 52 3.20 -0.51 -5.89
C PRO A 52 3.69 -0.84 -4.48
N ARG A 53 2.94 -0.42 -3.45
CA ARG A 53 3.28 -0.66 -2.04
C ARG A 53 2.68 -1.96 -1.52
N GLY A 54 1.76 -2.58 -2.25
CA GLY A 54 1.06 -3.80 -1.84
C GLY A 54 0.32 -3.61 -0.53
N ARG A 55 -0.40 -2.49 -0.39
CA ARG A 55 -1.23 -2.18 0.79
C ARG A 55 -2.63 -2.80 0.71
N PHE A 56 -3.08 -3.11 -0.49
CA PHE A 56 -4.42 -3.63 -0.72
C PHE A 56 -4.42 -5.16 -0.87
N ALA A 57 -5.31 -5.81 -0.13
CA ALA A 57 -5.76 -7.16 -0.43
C ALA A 57 -6.77 -7.09 -1.59
N TRP A 58 -6.47 -7.78 -2.70
CA TRP A 58 -7.25 -7.74 -3.93
C TRP A 58 -8.02 -9.03 -4.16
N CYS A 59 -9.24 -8.89 -4.67
CA CYS A 59 -10.10 -9.98 -5.09
C CYS A 59 -10.76 -9.63 -6.43
N ASP A 60 -10.66 -10.52 -7.42
CA ASP A 60 -11.22 -10.32 -8.75
C ASP A 60 -12.30 -11.34 -9.10
N VAL A 61 -13.19 -10.93 -10.01
CA VAL A 61 -14.04 -11.81 -10.82
C VAL A 61 -13.61 -11.58 -12.27
N PRO A 62 -13.26 -12.64 -13.01
CA PRO A 62 -12.70 -12.50 -14.35
C PRO A 62 -13.76 -12.03 -15.35
N ALA A 63 -13.31 -11.29 -16.37
CA ALA A 63 -14.14 -10.96 -17.52
C ALA A 63 -14.43 -12.20 -18.39
N THR A 64 -15.62 -12.24 -18.99
CA THR A 64 -15.99 -13.30 -19.95
C THR A 64 -15.93 -12.71 -21.36
N GLY A 65 -14.95 -13.14 -22.15
CA GLY A 65 -14.74 -12.63 -23.51
C GLY A 65 -14.30 -11.17 -23.51
N ARG A 66 -15.11 -10.28 -24.11
CA ARG A 66 -14.81 -8.84 -24.25
C ARG A 66 -15.57 -7.94 -23.29
N SER A 67 -16.28 -8.50 -22.30
CA SER A 67 -17.09 -7.73 -21.36
C SER A 67 -17.01 -8.26 -19.93
N GLY A 68 -17.33 -7.37 -18.99
CA GLY A 68 -17.39 -7.67 -17.56
C GLY A 68 -16.04 -7.71 -16.86
N GLY A 69 -16.02 -8.46 -15.76
CA GLY A 69 -14.91 -8.52 -14.82
C GLY A 69 -14.98 -7.42 -13.76
N MET A 70 -14.67 -7.77 -12.52
CA MET A 70 -14.67 -6.88 -11.37
C MET A 70 -13.38 -7.04 -10.56
N LEU A 71 -12.96 -6.00 -9.87
CA LEU A 71 -11.83 -6.02 -8.95
C LEU A 71 -12.18 -5.22 -7.70
N LEU A 72 -12.09 -5.84 -6.53
CA LEU A 72 -12.28 -5.18 -5.24
C LEU A 72 -10.97 -5.28 -4.43
N GLY A 73 -10.48 -4.13 -3.97
CA GLY A 73 -9.35 -4.01 -3.06
C GLY A 73 -9.76 -3.48 -1.70
N VAL A 74 -9.13 -3.98 -0.63
CA VAL A 74 -9.25 -3.47 0.75
C VAL A 74 -7.86 -3.14 1.30
N ASN A 75 -7.69 -1.94 1.85
CA ASN A 75 -6.46 -1.46 2.46
C ASN A 75 -6.19 -2.14 3.81
N GLU A 76 -5.20 -3.03 3.84
CA GLU A 76 -4.83 -3.83 5.01
C GLU A 76 -4.14 -3.02 6.12
N ASP A 77 -3.75 -1.77 5.86
CA ASP A 77 -3.23 -0.87 6.90
C ASP A 77 -4.32 -0.44 7.90
N SER A 78 -5.59 -0.51 7.51
CA SER A 78 -6.74 0.03 8.27
C SER A 78 -7.84 -0.99 8.52
N PHE A 79 -7.88 -2.07 7.73
CA PHE A 79 -8.92 -3.09 7.79
C PHE A 79 -8.29 -4.49 7.77
N GLU A 80 -8.81 -5.38 8.61
CA GLU A 80 -8.57 -6.82 8.47
C GLU A 80 -9.67 -7.44 7.61
N VAL A 81 -9.28 -8.23 6.60
CA VAL A 81 -10.22 -8.95 5.75
C VAL A 81 -10.64 -10.25 6.43
N LEU A 82 -11.92 -10.39 6.73
CA LEU A 82 -12.49 -11.57 7.38
C LEU A 82 -12.87 -12.66 6.38
N GLY A 83 -13.31 -12.27 5.18
CA GLY A 83 -13.73 -13.21 4.15
C GLY A 83 -14.16 -12.56 2.86
N TRP A 84 -14.10 -13.33 1.77
CA TRP A 84 -14.55 -12.94 0.44
C TRP A 84 -15.68 -13.85 -0.01
N THR A 85 -16.73 -13.28 -0.59
CA THR A 85 -17.77 -14.01 -1.30
C THR A 85 -17.92 -13.42 -2.69
N LYS A 86 -18.08 -14.25 -3.71
CA LYS A 86 -18.21 -13.81 -5.11
C LYS A 86 -19.47 -14.40 -5.70
N GLY A 87 -20.20 -13.56 -6.43
CA GLY A 87 -21.28 -13.98 -7.29
C GLY A 87 -20.95 -13.72 -8.76
N THR A 88 -21.95 -13.85 -9.62
CA THR A 88 -21.88 -13.46 -11.03
C THR A 88 -21.81 -11.95 -11.16
N PHE A 89 -22.56 -11.24 -10.30
CA PHE A 89 -22.78 -9.79 -10.41
C PHE A 89 -22.19 -9.01 -9.24
N PHE A 90 -21.49 -9.66 -8.29
CA PHE A 90 -20.89 -8.95 -7.17
C PHE A 90 -19.59 -9.58 -6.64
N ILE A 91 -18.81 -8.76 -5.96
CA ILE A 91 -17.77 -9.17 -5.01
C ILE A 91 -18.13 -8.58 -3.65
N ARG A 92 -18.23 -9.42 -2.64
CA ARG A 92 -18.48 -9.07 -1.24
C ARG A 92 -17.21 -9.32 -0.42
N VAL A 93 -16.91 -8.38 0.47
CA VAL A 93 -15.86 -8.53 1.47
C VAL A 93 -16.41 -8.20 2.85
N ASP A 94 -16.17 -9.09 3.80
CA ASP A 94 -16.45 -8.85 5.21
C ASP A 94 -15.16 -8.35 5.85
N VAL A 95 -15.24 -7.23 6.58
CA VAL A 95 -14.06 -6.55 7.13
C VAL A 95 -14.22 -6.25 8.61
N HIS A 96 -13.08 -6.17 9.28
CA HIS A 96 -12.95 -5.62 10.62
C HIS A 96 -12.13 -4.34 10.56
N GLN A 97 -12.75 -3.21 10.91
CA GLN A 97 -12.08 -1.92 10.96
C GLN A 97 -11.26 -1.82 12.24
N LEU A 98 -9.94 -1.65 12.09
CA LEU A 98 -9.00 -1.76 13.20
C LEU A 98 -9.12 -0.61 14.21
N ASP A 99 -9.38 0.61 13.73
CA ASP A 99 -9.42 1.81 14.56
C ASP A 99 -10.69 1.89 15.44
N SER A 100 -11.86 1.51 14.89
CA SER A 100 -13.16 1.57 15.57
C SER A 100 -13.58 0.23 16.17
N ASN A 101 -12.87 -0.86 15.86
CA ASN A 101 -13.20 -2.23 16.25
C ASN A 101 -14.59 -2.69 15.78
N VAL A 102 -15.08 -2.17 14.66
CA VAL A 102 -16.39 -2.49 14.08
C VAL A 102 -16.25 -3.46 12.91
N LYS A 103 -17.18 -4.40 12.78
CA LYS A 103 -17.28 -5.32 11.64
C LYS A 103 -18.44 -4.94 10.75
N TRP A 104 -18.22 -4.94 9.44
CA TRP A 104 -19.21 -4.58 8.44
C TRP A 104 -18.81 -5.14 7.08
N THR A 105 -19.69 -5.03 6.08
CA THR A 105 -19.52 -5.66 4.76
C THR A 105 -19.57 -4.63 3.63
N PHE A 106 -18.70 -4.80 2.63
CA PHE A 106 -18.68 -3.98 1.43
C PHE A 106 -18.93 -4.84 0.19
N PHE A 107 -19.89 -4.43 -0.64
CA PHE A 107 -20.16 -5.03 -1.94
C PHE A 107 -19.75 -4.09 -3.06
N VAL A 108 -19.08 -4.67 -4.05
CA VAL A 108 -18.98 -4.11 -5.40
C VAL A 108 -19.91 -4.88 -6.31
N VAL A 109 -20.84 -4.19 -6.98
CA VAL A 109 -21.76 -4.80 -7.94
C VAL A 109 -21.49 -4.35 -9.36
N TYR A 110 -21.81 -5.23 -10.31
CA TYR A 110 -21.85 -4.94 -11.73
C TYR A 110 -23.08 -5.59 -12.35
N GLY A 111 -24.15 -4.81 -12.49
CA GLY A 111 -25.41 -5.25 -13.09
C GLY A 111 -25.30 -5.45 -14.61
N PRO A 112 -26.14 -6.30 -15.20
CA PRO A 112 -26.03 -6.66 -16.61
C PRO A 112 -26.53 -5.55 -17.54
N ALA A 113 -25.74 -5.22 -18.57
CA ALA A 113 -26.20 -4.42 -19.71
C ALA A 113 -27.26 -5.16 -20.55
N ASP A 114 -27.21 -6.49 -20.60
CA ASP A 114 -28.29 -7.32 -21.15
C ASP A 114 -29.42 -7.45 -20.13
N HIS A 115 -30.43 -6.60 -20.30
CA HIS A 115 -31.52 -6.50 -19.34
C HIS A 115 -32.45 -7.73 -19.28
N ARG A 116 -32.29 -8.72 -20.16
CA ARG A 116 -32.95 -10.03 -19.99
C ARG A 116 -32.51 -10.72 -18.70
N ARG A 117 -31.31 -10.38 -18.21
CA ARG A 117 -30.73 -10.90 -16.96
C ARG A 117 -31.03 -10.04 -15.73
N THR A 118 -31.88 -9.02 -15.85
CA THR A 118 -32.17 -8.13 -14.72
C THR A 118 -32.74 -8.90 -13.51
N LEU A 119 -33.67 -9.83 -13.73
CA LEU A 119 -34.25 -10.61 -12.64
C LEU A 119 -33.25 -11.57 -11.99
N GLU A 120 -32.36 -12.17 -12.79
CA GLU A 120 -31.25 -13.00 -12.30
C GLU A 120 -30.33 -12.18 -11.39
N PHE A 121 -29.95 -10.97 -11.82
CA PHE A 121 -29.15 -10.04 -11.04
C PHE A 121 -29.82 -9.62 -9.72
N LEU A 122 -31.09 -9.21 -9.77
CA LEU A 122 -31.80 -8.78 -8.57
C LEU A 122 -32.04 -9.93 -7.60
N GLY A 123 -32.30 -11.14 -8.09
CA GLY A 123 -32.41 -12.34 -7.27
C GLY A 123 -31.10 -12.71 -6.59
N GLU A 124 -29.98 -12.69 -7.32
CA GLU A 124 -28.65 -12.94 -6.76
C GLU A 124 -28.28 -11.89 -5.69
N LEU A 125 -28.53 -10.60 -5.97
CA LEU A 125 -28.28 -9.52 -5.02
C LEU A 125 -29.14 -9.69 -3.75
N THR A 126 -30.41 -10.05 -3.90
CA THR A 126 -31.33 -10.28 -2.77
C THR A 126 -30.79 -11.35 -1.84
N LEU A 127 -30.48 -12.53 -2.39
CA LEU A 127 -29.94 -13.65 -1.61
C LEU A 127 -28.60 -13.30 -0.93
N ALA A 128 -27.73 -12.56 -1.62
CA ALA A 128 -26.42 -12.19 -1.09
C ALA A 128 -26.50 -11.16 0.05
N VAL A 129 -27.45 -10.24 -0.02
CA VAL A 129 -27.73 -9.23 1.02
C VAL A 129 -28.44 -9.86 2.21
N GLU A 130 -29.44 -10.72 1.99
CA GLU A 130 -30.16 -11.43 3.06
C GLU A 130 -29.27 -12.41 3.83
N ALA A 131 -28.26 -12.99 3.17
CA ALA A 131 -27.24 -13.84 3.83
C ALA A 131 -26.17 -13.05 4.60
N CYS A 132 -26.41 -11.77 4.89
CA CYS A 132 -25.43 -10.86 5.47
C CYS A 132 -25.90 -10.38 6.86
N ASP A 133 -25.31 -10.91 7.92
CA ASP A 133 -25.65 -10.53 9.31
C ASP A 133 -24.92 -9.26 9.80
N LEU A 134 -24.16 -8.61 8.91
CA LEU A 134 -23.34 -7.45 9.23
C LEU A 134 -23.91 -6.18 8.57
N PRO A 135 -23.71 -5.00 9.20
CA PRO A 135 -23.97 -3.72 8.55
C PRO A 135 -23.26 -3.67 7.19
N LEU A 136 -23.95 -3.26 6.13
CA LEU A 136 -23.44 -3.37 4.78
C LEU A 136 -23.60 -2.10 3.95
N VAL A 137 -22.69 -1.99 2.97
CA VAL A 137 -22.70 -1.03 1.86
C VAL A 137 -22.71 -1.81 0.54
N VAL A 138 -23.59 -1.44 -0.38
CA VAL A 138 -23.63 -1.96 -1.74
C VAL A 138 -23.41 -0.84 -2.73
N GLY A 139 -22.32 -0.89 -3.48
CA GLY A 139 -22.02 0.13 -4.48
C GLY A 139 -21.49 -0.43 -5.78
N GLY A 140 -21.75 0.26 -6.89
CA GLY A 140 -21.33 -0.21 -8.21
C GLY A 140 -22.17 0.36 -9.33
N ASP A 141 -21.92 -0.16 -10.52
CA ASP A 141 -22.72 0.08 -11.71
C ASP A 141 -23.87 -0.93 -11.71
N PHE A 142 -25.10 -0.46 -11.50
CA PHE A 142 -26.28 -1.32 -11.50
C PHE A 142 -26.83 -1.54 -12.91
N ASN A 143 -26.46 -0.71 -13.89
CA ASN A 143 -27.10 -0.63 -15.20
C ASN A 143 -28.63 -0.40 -15.15
N LEU A 144 -29.14 0.16 -14.04
CA LEU A 144 -30.56 0.38 -13.78
C LEU A 144 -30.81 1.81 -13.26
N ILE A 145 -31.86 2.44 -13.81
CA ILE A 145 -32.36 3.75 -13.35
C ILE A 145 -33.53 3.57 -12.36
N ARG A 146 -33.72 4.52 -11.45
CA ARG A 146 -34.75 4.51 -10.38
C ARG A 146 -35.91 5.49 -10.63
N GLY A 147 -35.70 6.50 -11.46
CA GLY A 147 -36.71 7.51 -11.76
C GLY A 147 -36.51 8.18 -13.12
N ALA A 148 -37.40 9.12 -13.46
CA ALA A 148 -37.32 9.88 -14.70
C ALA A 148 -36.13 10.86 -14.70
N GLU A 149 -35.82 11.40 -13.53
CA GLU A 149 -34.72 12.32 -13.27
C GLU A 149 -33.33 11.69 -13.51
N ASP A 150 -33.25 10.36 -13.51
CA ASP A 150 -32.02 9.62 -13.71
C ASP A 150 -31.59 9.52 -15.17
N LYS A 151 -32.40 10.04 -16.10
CA LYS A 151 -32.09 10.03 -17.53
C LYS A 151 -32.45 11.37 -18.14
N ASN A 152 -31.57 11.94 -18.95
CA ASN A 152 -31.85 13.20 -19.63
C ASN A 152 -32.85 13.08 -20.81
N THR A 153 -33.33 11.88 -21.12
CA THR A 153 -34.32 11.63 -22.17
C THR A 153 -35.55 10.90 -21.61
N CYS A 154 -36.70 11.05 -22.27
CA CYS A 154 -37.97 10.50 -21.83
C CYS A 154 -38.17 8.99 -22.15
N ASN A 155 -37.23 8.36 -22.86
CA ASN A 155 -37.35 6.94 -23.24
C ASN A 155 -36.97 6.04 -22.05
N ILE A 156 -37.97 5.69 -21.24
CA ILE A 156 -37.82 4.93 -19.99
C ILE A 156 -38.73 3.71 -19.98
N TYR A 157 -38.15 2.55 -19.66
CA TYR A 157 -38.90 1.32 -19.50
C TYR A 157 -39.29 1.11 -18.03
N TRP A 158 -40.44 1.66 -17.65
CA TRP A 158 -40.96 1.72 -16.28
C TRP A 158 -41.04 0.37 -15.54
N PRO A 159 -41.44 -0.77 -16.15
CA PRO A 159 -41.51 -2.04 -15.42
C PRO A 159 -40.18 -2.44 -14.77
N ARG A 160 -39.05 -2.12 -15.42
CA ARG A 160 -37.73 -2.38 -14.86
C ARG A 160 -37.37 -1.44 -13.73
N VAL A 161 -37.77 -0.17 -13.85
CA VAL A 161 -37.61 0.83 -12.79
C VAL A 161 -38.34 0.39 -11.52
N HIS A 162 -39.59 -0.04 -11.66
CA HIS A 162 -40.38 -0.57 -10.55
C HIS A 162 -39.72 -1.79 -9.93
N CYS A 163 -39.34 -2.79 -10.73
CA CYS A 163 -38.68 -4.00 -10.23
C CYS A 163 -37.39 -3.69 -9.44
N PHE A 164 -36.58 -2.73 -9.91
CA PHE A 164 -35.38 -2.31 -9.17
C PHE A 164 -35.72 -1.59 -7.86
N ASN A 165 -36.69 -0.67 -7.89
CA ASN A 165 -37.12 0.05 -6.70
C ASN A 165 -37.75 -0.90 -5.65
N ASP A 166 -38.55 -1.87 -6.08
CA ASP A 166 -39.15 -2.89 -5.24
C ASP A 166 -38.07 -3.76 -4.57
N CYS A 167 -37.05 -4.19 -5.32
CA CYS A 167 -35.91 -4.94 -4.77
C CYS A 167 -35.19 -4.14 -3.67
N ILE A 168 -34.84 -2.88 -3.94
CA ILE A 168 -34.18 -2.01 -2.97
C ILE A 168 -35.06 -1.76 -1.73
N ALA A 169 -36.37 -1.57 -1.93
CA ALA A 169 -37.32 -1.38 -0.84
C ALA A 169 -37.46 -2.64 0.04
N ASN A 170 -37.57 -3.81 -0.58
CA ASN A 170 -37.66 -5.10 0.13
C ASN A 170 -36.40 -5.40 0.95
N LEU A 171 -35.22 -5.02 0.44
CA LEU A 171 -33.94 -5.14 1.16
C LEU A 171 -33.73 -4.05 2.21
N ALA A 172 -34.68 -3.13 2.38
CA ALA A 172 -34.60 -1.97 3.29
C ALA A 172 -33.32 -1.12 3.09
N LEU A 173 -32.78 -1.10 1.86
CA LEU A 173 -31.56 -0.39 1.52
C LEU A 173 -31.85 1.09 1.26
N ARG A 174 -31.00 1.96 1.81
CA ARG A 174 -31.10 3.41 1.63
C ARG A 174 -30.04 3.91 0.66
N GLU A 175 -30.45 4.67 -0.35
CA GLU A 175 -29.51 5.29 -1.30
C GLU A 175 -28.84 6.53 -0.67
N ILE A 176 -27.52 6.62 -0.76
CA ILE A 176 -26.79 7.84 -0.40
C ILE A 176 -26.91 8.84 -1.56
N ARG A 177 -27.38 10.06 -1.26
CA ARG A 177 -27.51 11.12 -2.26
C ARG A 177 -26.13 11.58 -2.75
N ARG A 178 -26.01 11.76 -4.07
CA ARG A 178 -24.83 12.30 -4.75
C ARG A 178 -24.73 13.81 -4.53
N GLY A 179 -23.53 14.31 -4.21
CA GLY A 179 -23.31 15.72 -3.86
C GLY A 179 -22.87 16.66 -4.99
N SER A 180 -22.33 16.16 -6.11
CA SER A 180 -21.61 17.00 -7.09
C SER A 180 -22.15 16.92 -8.52
N ALA A 181 -22.16 15.74 -9.15
CA ALA A 181 -22.57 15.56 -10.54
C ALA A 181 -24.00 14.99 -10.65
N ARG A 182 -24.75 15.47 -11.65
CA ARG A 182 -26.14 15.02 -11.88
C ARG A 182 -26.24 13.60 -12.42
N TYR A 183 -25.38 13.25 -13.38
CA TYR A 183 -25.36 11.95 -14.05
C TYR A 183 -24.03 11.24 -13.81
N THR A 184 -24.02 9.91 -13.82
CA THR A 184 -22.80 9.09 -13.63
C THR A 184 -22.31 8.48 -14.93
N TRP A 185 -23.13 8.46 -15.97
CA TRP A 185 -22.84 7.83 -17.25
C TRP A 185 -23.21 8.71 -18.44
N THR A 186 -22.45 8.63 -19.53
CA THR A 186 -22.77 9.24 -20.83
C THR A 186 -22.40 8.31 -21.98
N ASN A 187 -23.22 8.29 -23.04
CA ASN A 187 -22.88 7.55 -24.26
C ASN A 187 -21.74 8.20 -25.09
N LYS A 188 -21.23 9.37 -24.67
CA LYS A 188 -20.17 10.15 -25.33
C LYS A 188 -20.42 10.48 -26.81
N GLN A 189 -21.69 10.63 -27.20
CA GLN A 189 -22.06 11.08 -28.54
C GLN A 189 -22.30 12.59 -28.57
N LEU A 190 -22.43 13.15 -29.77
CA LEU A 190 -22.97 14.50 -29.98
C LEU A 190 -24.43 14.51 -29.49
N ASN A 191 -24.81 15.50 -28.69
CA ASN A 191 -26.05 15.49 -27.90
C ASN A 191 -26.24 14.18 -27.08
N PRO A 192 -25.44 14.01 -26.02
CA PRO A 192 -25.31 12.72 -25.35
C PRO A 192 -26.56 12.31 -24.57
N VAL A 193 -26.82 11.01 -24.55
CA VAL A 193 -27.67 10.41 -23.53
C VAL A 193 -26.86 10.27 -22.25
N ARG A 194 -27.40 10.79 -21.15
CA ARG A 194 -26.79 10.80 -19.83
C ARG A 194 -27.71 10.12 -18.82
N CYS A 195 -27.14 9.24 -17.99
CA CYS A 195 -27.88 8.41 -17.05
C CYS A 195 -27.22 8.37 -15.66
N VAL A 196 -28.00 8.05 -14.64
CA VAL A 196 -27.51 7.64 -13.31
C VAL A 196 -27.60 6.11 -13.23
N LEU A 197 -26.47 5.44 -13.42
CA LEU A 197 -26.35 3.98 -13.38
C LEU A 197 -25.54 3.50 -12.17
N ASP A 198 -24.61 4.33 -11.71
CA ASP A 198 -23.71 4.03 -10.60
C ASP A 198 -24.30 4.57 -9.30
N ARG A 199 -24.46 3.71 -8.30
CA ARG A 199 -25.12 4.04 -7.03
C ARG A 199 -24.41 3.42 -5.84
N VAL A 200 -24.70 3.99 -4.67
CA VAL A 200 -24.30 3.42 -3.38
C VAL A 200 -25.53 3.36 -2.48
N PHE A 201 -25.82 2.17 -2.01
CA PHE A 201 -26.85 1.88 -1.03
C PHE A 201 -26.22 1.40 0.28
N ILE A 202 -26.88 1.70 1.39
CA ILE A 202 -26.44 1.31 2.72
C ILE A 202 -27.59 0.69 3.50
N SER A 203 -27.26 -0.28 4.35
CA SER A 203 -28.19 -0.77 5.37
C SER A 203 -28.42 0.30 6.45
N PRO A 204 -29.59 0.30 7.12
CA PRO A 204 -29.87 1.20 8.24
C PRO A 204 -28.83 1.09 9.36
N ASP A 205 -28.39 -0.12 9.69
CA ASP A 205 -27.40 -0.34 10.74
C ASP A 205 -26.03 0.24 10.38
N TRP A 206 -25.68 0.27 9.09
CA TRP A 206 -24.44 0.90 8.64
C TRP A 206 -24.52 2.43 8.74
N GLU A 207 -25.68 3.02 8.43
CA GLU A 207 -25.92 4.46 8.58
C GLU A 207 -25.79 4.92 10.03
N VAL A 208 -26.23 4.11 10.99
CA VAL A 208 -26.07 4.38 12.43
C VAL A 208 -24.59 4.43 12.83
N LEU A 209 -23.76 3.55 12.25
CA LEU A 209 -22.32 3.55 12.50
C LEU A 209 -21.62 4.77 11.90
N PHE A 210 -22.06 5.23 10.72
CA PHE A 210 -21.43 6.31 9.96
C PHE A 210 -22.46 7.36 9.50
N PRO A 211 -23.06 8.12 10.44
CA PRO A 211 -24.17 9.02 10.13
C PRO A 211 -23.77 10.24 9.29
N LEU A 212 -22.47 10.56 9.25
CA LEU A 212 -21.89 11.65 8.46
C LEU A 212 -21.45 11.20 7.06
N CYS A 213 -21.89 10.01 6.62
CA CYS A 213 -21.49 9.48 5.33
C CYS A 213 -21.92 10.40 4.17
N SER A 214 -21.10 10.45 3.13
CA SER A 214 -21.39 11.25 1.94
C SER A 214 -20.86 10.58 0.67
N LEU A 215 -21.53 10.87 -0.45
CA LEU A 215 -21.17 10.36 -1.76
C LEU A 215 -20.83 11.52 -2.70
N MET A 216 -19.58 11.53 -3.16
CA MET A 216 -19.07 12.47 -4.15
C MET A 216 -18.94 11.76 -5.51
N VAL A 217 -19.18 12.49 -6.59
CA VAL A 217 -19.01 12.02 -7.96
C VAL A 217 -17.90 12.83 -8.61
N GLU A 218 -16.87 12.18 -9.13
CA GLU A 218 -15.79 12.83 -9.87
C GLU A 218 -16.17 13.10 -11.33
N THR A 219 -15.43 14.00 -11.99
CA THR A 219 -15.59 14.31 -13.41
C THR A 219 -15.30 13.08 -14.28
N ILE A 220 -16.15 12.82 -15.27
CA ILE A 220 -16.02 11.69 -16.21
C ILE A 220 -14.81 11.91 -17.11
N ILE A 221 -13.70 11.22 -16.83
CA ILE A 221 -12.45 11.29 -17.61
C ILE A 221 -11.95 9.88 -17.91
N GLY A 222 -11.69 9.58 -19.18
CA GLY A 222 -11.05 8.33 -19.62
C GLY A 222 -11.96 7.08 -19.58
N SER A 223 -13.13 7.16 -18.93
CA SER A 223 -14.24 6.20 -18.99
C SER A 223 -15.52 6.94 -19.42
N ASP A 224 -16.57 6.21 -19.78
CA ASP A 224 -17.95 6.71 -19.91
C ASP A 224 -18.69 6.79 -18.57
N HIS A 225 -18.11 6.22 -17.51
CA HIS A 225 -18.61 6.33 -16.14
C HIS A 225 -17.77 7.27 -15.27
N ALA A 226 -18.45 7.96 -14.35
CA ALA A 226 -17.86 8.79 -13.31
C ALA A 226 -17.39 7.91 -12.14
N PRO A 227 -16.18 8.15 -11.59
CA PRO A 227 -15.80 7.58 -10.30
C PRO A 227 -16.70 8.10 -9.17
N LEU A 228 -17.16 7.20 -8.31
CA LEU A 228 -17.86 7.52 -7.07
C LEU A 228 -16.88 7.43 -5.89
N ILE A 229 -17.00 8.36 -4.94
CA ILE A 229 -16.24 8.36 -3.69
C ILE A 229 -17.22 8.40 -2.52
N LEU A 230 -17.30 7.28 -1.81
CA LEU A 230 -17.99 7.19 -0.53
C LEU A 230 -17.03 7.58 0.59
N SER A 231 -17.47 8.47 1.47
CA SER A 231 -16.79 8.83 2.71
C SER A 231 -17.66 8.42 3.89
N SER A 232 -17.08 7.85 4.95
CA SER A 232 -17.81 7.61 6.22
C SER A 232 -18.00 8.88 7.06
N GLY A 233 -17.44 10.02 6.62
CA GLY A 233 -17.51 11.30 7.35
C GLY A 233 -16.62 11.38 8.59
N GLU A 234 -15.94 10.30 8.96
CA GLU A 234 -14.91 10.32 9.98
C GLU A 234 -13.72 11.16 9.48
N GLU A 235 -13.36 12.20 10.24
CA GLU A 235 -12.20 13.03 9.90
C GLU A 235 -10.94 12.17 9.83
N LEU A 236 -10.36 12.08 8.64
CA LEU A 236 -9.02 11.56 8.49
C LEU A 236 -8.08 12.45 9.31
N LYS A 237 -7.37 11.87 10.27
CA LYS A 237 -6.10 12.46 10.72
C LYS A 237 -5.24 12.61 9.48
N LYS A 238 -5.13 13.83 8.93
CA LYS A 238 -4.26 14.14 7.79
C LYS A 238 -2.87 13.64 8.15
N ARG A 239 -2.48 12.50 7.60
CA ARG A 239 -1.13 11.97 7.81
C ARG A 239 -0.19 12.97 7.14
N SER A 240 0.81 13.45 7.86
CA SER A 240 1.83 14.29 7.27
C SER A 240 2.48 13.52 6.11
N PRO A 241 2.55 14.08 4.89
CA PRO A 241 3.15 13.39 3.76
C PRO A 241 4.60 13.07 4.12
N ARG A 242 4.90 11.77 4.23
CA ARG A 242 6.27 11.32 4.44
C ARG A 242 7.04 11.57 3.15
N PHE A 243 8.23 12.14 3.26
CA PHE A 243 9.10 12.30 2.11
C PHE A 243 9.61 10.96 1.64
N PHE A 244 9.45 10.72 0.35
CA PHE A 244 10.11 9.66 -0.38
C PHE A 244 11.04 10.31 -1.40
N PHE A 245 12.25 9.79 -1.48
CA PHE A 245 13.17 10.18 -2.54
C PHE A 245 12.74 9.47 -3.83
N GLU A 246 12.49 10.22 -4.89
CA GLU A 246 12.17 9.61 -6.18
C GLU A 246 13.45 9.32 -6.94
N GLN A 247 13.64 8.04 -7.29
CA GLN A 247 14.85 7.60 -7.96
C GLN A 247 15.06 8.27 -9.33
N ALA A 248 13.98 8.67 -10.00
CA ALA A 248 14.02 9.33 -11.29
C ALA A 248 14.66 10.72 -11.25
N TRP A 249 14.75 11.35 -10.08
CA TRP A 249 15.46 12.62 -9.91
C TRP A 249 16.95 12.46 -10.27
N LEU A 250 17.56 11.30 -10.04
CA LEU A 250 18.99 11.05 -10.34
C LEU A 250 19.33 11.07 -11.83
N GLU A 251 18.34 10.85 -12.70
CA GLU A 251 18.56 10.81 -14.16
C GLU A 251 18.18 12.14 -14.82
N ARG A 252 18.02 13.21 -14.03
CA ARG A 252 18.03 14.57 -14.55
C ARG A 252 19.47 15.06 -14.66
N PRO A 253 19.90 15.60 -15.82
CA PRO A 253 21.28 16.04 -16.04
C PRO A 253 21.75 17.08 -15.01
N ASP A 254 20.83 17.91 -14.53
CA ASP A 254 21.08 19.00 -13.60
C ASP A 254 20.97 18.60 -12.12
N PHE A 255 20.53 17.38 -11.80
CA PHE A 255 20.20 17.01 -10.42
C PHE A 255 21.41 17.00 -9.48
N VAL A 256 22.54 16.45 -9.94
CA VAL A 256 23.77 16.37 -9.14
C VAL A 256 24.27 17.79 -8.82
N GLU A 257 24.28 18.68 -9.82
CA GLU A 257 24.69 20.06 -9.63
C GLU A 257 23.73 20.80 -8.68
N LEU A 258 22.43 20.61 -8.85
CA LEU A 258 21.40 21.19 -7.99
C LEU A 258 21.56 20.79 -6.52
N VAL A 259 21.80 19.50 -6.24
CA VAL A 259 22.06 19.03 -4.87
C VAL A 259 23.41 19.57 -4.35
N SER A 260 24.43 19.64 -5.19
CA SER A 260 25.77 20.15 -4.85
C SER A 260 25.73 21.64 -4.46
N VAL A 261 25.07 22.48 -5.26
CA VAL A 261 24.85 23.90 -4.96
C VAL A 261 24.10 24.06 -3.65
N LYS A 262 23.03 23.28 -3.44
CA LYS A 262 22.24 23.37 -2.20
C LYS A 262 23.03 22.89 -0.98
N TRP A 263 23.85 21.85 -1.14
CA TRP A 263 24.71 21.32 -0.09
C TRP A 263 25.69 22.40 0.39
N ARG A 264 26.42 23.05 -0.53
CA ARG A 264 27.38 24.12 -0.20
C ARG A 264 26.71 25.32 0.47
N ALA A 265 25.51 25.68 0.03
CA ALA A 265 24.74 26.76 0.66
C ALA A 265 24.36 26.42 2.11
N LEU A 266 23.96 25.18 2.40
CA LEU A 266 23.63 24.72 3.76
C LEU A 266 24.87 24.60 4.64
N GLU A 267 26.00 24.17 4.06
CA GLU A 267 27.29 24.14 4.74
C GLU A 267 27.72 25.54 5.20
N GLY A 268 27.53 26.55 4.37
CA GLY A 268 27.82 27.96 4.71
C GLY A 268 26.93 28.55 5.83
N THR A 269 25.80 27.91 6.15
CA THR A 269 24.90 28.31 7.25
C THR A 269 25.18 27.62 8.58
N LEU A 270 26.06 26.61 8.59
CA LEU A 270 26.47 25.96 9.83
C LEU A 270 27.33 26.93 10.64
N GLY A 271 26.92 27.20 11.88
CA GLY A 271 27.70 28.01 12.82
C GLY A 271 28.98 27.32 13.33
N ALA A 272 29.57 27.86 14.40
CA ALA A 272 30.75 27.31 15.09
C ALA A 272 30.57 25.82 15.48
N PRO A 273 31.67 25.06 15.69
CA PRO A 273 31.75 23.65 15.32
C PRO A 273 30.74 22.79 16.09
N LEU A 274 29.64 22.49 15.41
CA LEU A 274 28.74 21.41 15.76
C LEU A 274 29.49 20.07 15.67
N ASP A 275 29.08 19.09 16.47
CA ASP A 275 29.47 17.71 16.25
C ASP A 275 29.22 17.37 14.76
N PRO A 276 30.16 16.75 14.04
CA PRO A 276 29.95 16.39 12.63
C PRO A 276 28.72 15.54 12.38
N THR A 277 28.22 14.82 13.39
CA THR A 277 26.91 14.16 13.34
C THR A 277 25.76 15.17 13.23
N ASP A 278 25.80 16.25 14.02
CA ASP A 278 24.79 17.32 14.01
C ASP A 278 24.87 18.15 12.72
N ALA A 279 26.09 18.46 12.26
CA ALA A 279 26.30 19.10 10.96
C ALA A 279 25.69 18.25 9.82
N TRP A 280 25.94 16.94 9.82
CA TRP A 280 25.32 16.00 8.88
C TRP A 280 23.80 15.97 8.98
N GLN A 281 23.24 15.92 10.19
CA GLN A 281 21.78 15.90 10.38
C GLN A 281 21.12 17.19 9.86
N GLN A 282 21.74 18.35 10.10
CA GLN A 282 21.23 19.63 9.63
C GLN A 282 21.27 19.74 8.11
N ILE A 283 22.39 19.38 7.48
CA ILE A 283 22.49 19.37 6.02
C ILE A 283 21.47 18.41 5.41
N PHE A 284 21.36 17.17 5.91
CA PHE A 284 20.38 16.20 5.38
C PHE A 284 18.94 16.65 5.57
N THR A 285 18.63 17.32 6.68
CA THR A 285 17.29 17.88 6.93
C THR A 285 16.99 19.01 5.96
N GLY A 286 17.95 19.92 5.74
CA GLY A 286 17.83 21.01 4.77
C GLY A 286 17.69 20.51 3.33
N ILE A 287 18.48 19.52 2.92
CA ILE A 287 18.37 18.88 1.61
C ILE A 287 17.03 18.18 1.46
N ARG A 288 16.57 17.46 2.49
CA ARG A 288 15.26 16.81 2.46
C ARG A 288 14.13 17.82 2.29
N GLN A 289 14.16 18.94 3.02
CA GLN A 289 13.17 20.02 2.87
C GLN A 289 13.21 20.63 1.48
N PHE A 290 14.41 20.91 0.96
CA PHE A 290 14.59 21.43 -0.38
C PHE A 290 14.05 20.47 -1.46
N LEU A 291 14.43 19.20 -1.41
CA LEU A 291 13.99 18.18 -2.36
C LEU A 291 12.48 17.93 -2.29
N ARG A 292 11.85 18.09 -1.12
CA ARG A 292 10.36 18.08 -1.02
C ARG A 292 9.75 19.19 -1.87
N GLY A 293 10.22 20.42 -1.71
CA GLY A 293 9.68 21.57 -2.44
C GLY A 293 10.03 21.54 -3.93
N TRP A 294 11.28 21.22 -4.25
CA TRP A 294 11.73 21.08 -5.63
C TRP A 294 11.01 19.95 -6.36
N GLY A 295 10.86 18.78 -5.72
CA GLY A 295 10.12 17.65 -6.26
C GLY A 295 8.64 17.98 -6.49
N ALA A 296 8.00 18.70 -5.57
CA ALA A 296 6.63 19.17 -5.75
C ALA A 296 6.47 20.20 -6.88
N ASN A 297 7.52 20.97 -7.18
CA ASN A 297 7.54 21.91 -8.30
C ASN A 297 7.96 21.25 -9.63
N LEU A 298 8.48 20.02 -9.59
CA LEU A 298 8.93 19.28 -10.76
C LEU A 298 7.71 18.85 -11.58
N GLY A 299 7.53 19.42 -12.77
CA GLY A 299 6.34 19.17 -13.58
C GLY A 299 5.11 19.99 -13.18
N LYS A 300 5.30 21.04 -12.37
CA LYS A 300 4.24 21.99 -11.98
C LYS A 300 3.48 22.54 -13.19
N GLU A 301 4.16 22.90 -14.27
CA GLU A 301 3.50 23.35 -15.51
C GLU A 301 2.52 22.30 -16.09
N GLY A 302 2.88 21.02 -16.01
CA GLY A 302 1.99 19.93 -16.43
C GLY A 302 0.81 19.72 -15.47
N HIS A 303 1.01 19.97 -14.16
CA HIS A 303 -0.07 19.96 -13.17
C HIS A 303 -1.00 21.16 -13.35
N ASP A 304 -0.46 22.37 -13.52
CA ASP A 304 -1.22 23.60 -13.73
C ASP A 304 -2.06 23.51 -15.01
N LEU A 305 -1.50 22.95 -16.09
CA LEU A 305 -2.25 22.68 -17.33
C LEU A 305 -3.37 21.65 -17.10
N LYS A 306 -3.08 20.55 -16.39
CA LYS A 306 -4.08 19.53 -16.04
C LYS A 306 -5.25 20.13 -15.24
N ASP A 307 -4.94 20.92 -14.22
CA ASP A 307 -5.93 21.56 -13.35
C ASP A 307 -6.75 22.59 -14.13
N SER A 308 -6.14 23.34 -15.04
CA SER A 308 -6.82 24.27 -15.94
C SER A 308 -7.80 23.57 -16.89
N LEU A 309 -7.38 22.47 -17.52
CA LEU A 309 -8.25 21.66 -18.39
C LEU A 309 -9.41 21.05 -17.59
N LEU A 310 -9.14 20.51 -16.40
CA LEU A 310 -10.16 19.94 -15.52
C LEU A 310 -11.20 20.99 -15.12
N ALA A 311 -10.76 22.19 -14.74
CA ALA A 311 -11.65 23.30 -14.37
C ALA A 311 -12.51 23.76 -15.56
N GLN A 312 -11.99 23.73 -16.79
CA GLN A 312 -12.77 24.02 -18.00
C GLN A 312 -13.85 22.97 -18.24
N ILE A 313 -13.51 21.68 -18.14
CA ILE A 313 -14.47 20.58 -18.27
C ILE A 313 -15.57 20.70 -17.22
N GLN A 314 -15.23 20.96 -15.95
CA GLN A 314 -16.20 21.13 -14.87
C GLN A 314 -17.16 22.30 -15.10
N ARG A 315 -16.69 23.41 -15.69
CA ARG A 315 -17.56 24.53 -16.08
C ARG A 315 -18.55 24.12 -17.17
N LEU A 316 -18.10 23.39 -18.19
CA LEU A 316 -18.97 22.87 -19.25
C LEU A 316 -19.98 21.86 -18.72
N ASP A 317 -19.56 20.94 -17.84
CA ASP A 317 -20.46 19.96 -17.21
C ASP A 317 -21.54 20.66 -16.37
N THR A 318 -21.17 21.71 -15.62
CA THR A 318 -22.13 22.53 -14.84
C THR A 318 -23.14 23.25 -15.76
N LEU A 319 -22.67 23.79 -16.89
CA LEU A 319 -23.52 24.43 -17.89
C LEU A 319 -24.48 23.40 -18.53
N ALA A 320 -23.97 22.21 -18.84
CA ALA A 320 -24.74 21.10 -19.39
C ALA A 320 -25.87 20.61 -18.46
N ASP A 321 -25.69 20.73 -17.14
CA ASP A 321 -26.67 20.31 -16.14
C ASP A 321 -27.74 21.37 -15.84
N THR A 322 -27.40 22.65 -16.05
CA THR A 322 -28.27 23.81 -15.75
C THR A 322 -29.07 24.29 -16.96
N SER A 323 -28.39 24.64 -18.06
CA SER A 323 -29.00 25.18 -19.29
C SER A 323 -28.89 24.25 -20.50
N GLY A 324 -28.11 23.17 -20.40
CA GLY A 324 -27.75 22.34 -21.53
C GLY A 324 -26.55 22.90 -22.31
N LEU A 325 -26.03 22.09 -23.22
CA LEU A 325 -24.98 22.47 -24.18
C LEU A 325 -25.48 22.15 -25.59
N ASP A 326 -25.06 22.98 -26.53
CA ASP A 326 -25.19 22.73 -27.96
C ASP A 326 -24.10 21.76 -28.45
N ASP A 327 -24.15 21.45 -29.74
CA ASP A 327 -23.22 20.52 -30.39
C ASP A 327 -21.77 21.00 -30.30
N GLU A 328 -21.53 22.31 -30.43
CA GLU A 328 -20.19 22.90 -30.29
C GLU A 328 -19.67 22.81 -28.84
N GLY A 329 -20.52 23.08 -27.86
CA GLY A 329 -20.18 22.95 -26.44
C GLY A 329 -19.82 21.52 -26.06
N TRP A 330 -20.56 20.52 -26.57
CA TRP A 330 -20.21 19.11 -26.37
C TRP A 330 -18.91 18.72 -27.09
N ALA A 331 -18.73 19.18 -28.33
CA ALA A 331 -17.49 18.93 -29.08
C ALA A 331 -16.26 19.49 -28.34
N LEU A 332 -16.35 20.72 -27.81
CA LEU A 332 -15.30 21.33 -27.00
C LEU A 332 -15.03 20.52 -25.73
N ARG A 333 -16.08 20.09 -25.01
CA ARG A 333 -15.93 19.27 -23.81
C ARG A 333 -15.16 17.97 -24.09
N TYR A 334 -15.51 17.26 -25.17
CA TYR A 334 -14.81 16.03 -25.56
C TYR A 334 -13.38 16.29 -26.05
N HIS A 335 -13.14 17.42 -26.74
CA HIS A 335 -11.81 17.84 -27.13
C HIS A 335 -10.90 18.04 -25.91
N LEU A 336 -11.36 18.78 -24.90
CA LEU A 336 -10.64 19.01 -23.64
C LEU A 336 -10.38 17.71 -22.86
N GLU A 337 -11.36 16.79 -22.81
CA GLU A 337 -11.14 15.46 -22.23
C GLU A 337 -10.05 14.67 -22.98
N GLY A 338 -10.04 14.80 -24.32
CA GLY A 338 -9.02 14.21 -25.19
C GLY A 338 -7.63 14.77 -24.90
N GLU A 339 -7.49 16.08 -24.77
CA GLU A 339 -6.22 16.73 -24.40
C GLU A 339 -5.72 16.26 -23.04
N LEU A 340 -6.62 16.19 -22.05
CA LEU A 340 -6.29 15.73 -20.70
C LEU A 340 -5.82 14.27 -20.70
N THR A 341 -6.50 13.41 -21.46
CA THR A 341 -6.13 12.00 -21.64
C THR A 341 -4.80 11.87 -22.37
N HIS A 342 -4.55 12.70 -23.38
CA HIS A 342 -3.29 12.74 -24.12
C HIS A 342 -2.12 13.19 -23.23
N LEU A 343 -2.33 14.20 -22.39
CA LEU A 343 -1.35 14.66 -21.40
C LEU A 343 -0.97 13.54 -20.44
N ALA A 344 -1.97 12.84 -19.88
CA ALA A 344 -1.75 11.70 -18.99
C ALA A 344 -0.99 10.56 -19.67
N ARG A 345 -1.29 10.25 -20.95
CA ARG A 345 -0.59 9.24 -21.74
C ARG A 345 0.87 9.61 -21.99
N THR A 346 1.12 10.87 -22.37
CA THR A 346 2.47 11.37 -22.63
C THR A 346 3.34 11.30 -21.36
N GLN A 347 2.76 11.68 -20.22
CA GLN A 347 3.43 11.50 -18.92
C GLN A 347 3.72 10.03 -18.64
N GLU A 348 2.76 9.13 -18.85
CA GLU A 348 2.98 7.69 -18.66
C GLU A 348 4.06 7.13 -19.59
N GLU A 349 4.09 7.52 -20.87
CA GLU A 349 5.13 7.11 -21.83
C GLU A 349 6.51 7.62 -21.41
N TYR A 350 6.60 8.87 -20.98
CA TYR A 350 7.80 9.45 -20.39
C TYR A 350 8.29 8.61 -19.20
N TRP A 351 7.41 8.28 -18.26
CA TRP A 351 7.74 7.46 -17.10
C TRP A 351 8.07 6.01 -17.47
N ARG A 352 7.42 5.44 -18.48
CA ARG A 352 7.63 4.08 -18.96
C ARG A 352 8.98 3.93 -19.64
N GLN A 353 9.38 4.87 -20.51
CA GLN A 353 10.71 4.86 -21.14
C GLN A 353 11.81 4.93 -20.09
N ARG A 354 11.64 5.79 -19.08
CA ARG A 354 12.57 5.90 -17.95
C ARG A 354 12.54 4.67 -17.04
N SER A 355 11.38 4.06 -16.81
CA SER A 355 11.26 2.80 -16.06
C SER A 355 11.91 1.63 -16.81
N HIS A 356 11.77 1.56 -18.14
CA HIS A 356 12.40 0.55 -18.97
C HIS A 356 13.91 0.73 -19.02
N LEU A 357 14.40 1.97 -19.15
CA LEU A 357 15.82 2.32 -18.95
C LEU A 357 16.29 1.91 -17.56
N ASN A 358 15.51 2.18 -16.51
CA ASN A 358 15.82 1.72 -15.14
C ASN A 358 15.80 0.19 -15.01
N ARG A 359 14.92 -0.54 -15.70
CA ARG A 359 14.87 -2.00 -15.69
C ARG A 359 16.01 -2.60 -16.53
N LEU A 360 16.45 -1.96 -17.60
CA LEU A 360 17.65 -2.35 -18.33
C LEU A 360 18.93 -2.07 -17.52
N LEU A 361 18.98 -0.95 -16.79
CA LEU A 361 20.14 -0.55 -15.99
C LEU A 361 20.19 -1.19 -14.59
N LYS A 362 19.03 -1.58 -14.03
CA LYS A 362 18.88 -2.04 -12.63
C LYS A 362 18.00 -3.28 -12.48
N GLY A 363 17.38 -3.80 -13.53
CA GLY A 363 16.47 -4.95 -13.48
C GLY A 363 17.15 -6.28 -13.18
N ASP A 364 18.47 -6.36 -13.40
CA ASP A 364 19.30 -7.46 -12.89
C ASP A 364 19.46 -7.43 -11.36
N ALA A 365 18.97 -6.37 -10.68
CA ALA A 365 18.99 -6.23 -9.23
C ALA A 365 17.66 -6.59 -8.53
N ASN A 366 16.68 -7.22 -9.20
CA ASN A 366 15.66 -8.01 -8.48
C ASN A 366 16.29 -9.34 -8.07
N THR A 367 17.16 -9.26 -7.08
CA THR A 367 18.12 -10.32 -6.85
C THR A 367 17.40 -11.61 -6.45
N ALA A 368 17.76 -12.75 -7.05
CA ALA A 368 17.30 -14.09 -6.61
C ALA A 368 17.45 -14.28 -5.09
N PHE A 369 18.35 -13.51 -4.46
CA PHE A 369 18.53 -13.37 -3.02
C PHE A 369 17.29 -12.86 -2.27
N PHE A 370 16.53 -11.86 -2.75
CA PHE A 370 15.32 -11.38 -2.05
C PHE A 370 14.21 -12.44 -2.07
N HIS A 371 14.00 -13.11 -3.21
CA HIS A 371 13.07 -14.24 -3.32
C HIS A 371 13.53 -15.45 -2.52
N ALA A 372 14.82 -15.79 -2.55
CA ALA A 372 15.38 -16.89 -1.75
C ALA A 372 15.35 -16.56 -0.24
N THR A 373 15.48 -15.30 0.14
CA THR A 373 15.39 -14.85 1.54
C THR A 373 13.95 -14.84 2.03
N ALA A 374 12.99 -14.39 1.22
CA ALA A 374 11.56 -14.46 1.54
C ALA A 374 11.08 -15.92 1.61
N ASN A 375 11.42 -16.74 0.61
CA ASN A 375 11.11 -18.18 0.59
C ASN A 375 11.85 -18.95 1.70
N GLY A 376 13.09 -18.57 2.00
CA GLY A 376 13.86 -19.11 3.13
C GLY A 376 13.29 -18.72 4.48
N ARG A 377 12.77 -17.49 4.65
CA ARG A 377 12.03 -17.07 5.85
C ARG A 377 10.73 -17.85 5.98
N ARG A 378 9.94 -17.99 4.91
CA ARG A 378 8.71 -18.79 4.91
C ARG A 378 8.95 -20.24 5.31
N ARG A 379 10.01 -20.88 4.78
CA ARG A 379 10.42 -22.24 5.19
C ARG A 379 10.95 -22.34 6.62
N LYS A 380 11.65 -21.32 7.13
CA LYS A 380 12.19 -21.29 8.51
C LYS A 380 11.15 -20.96 9.57
N CYS A 381 10.14 -20.17 9.22
CA CYS A 381 9.07 -19.78 10.12
C CYS A 381 7.88 -20.75 10.09
N MET A 382 7.86 -21.71 9.17
CA MET A 382 6.90 -22.80 9.18
C MET A 382 7.28 -23.81 10.27
N ILE A 383 6.44 -23.91 11.30
CA ILE A 383 6.59 -24.90 12.37
C ILE A 383 6.04 -26.23 11.84
N SER A 384 6.90 -27.05 11.24
CA SER A 384 6.51 -28.37 10.70
C SER A 384 6.60 -29.50 11.74
N ARG A 385 7.29 -29.27 12.85
CA ARG A 385 7.44 -30.21 13.96
C ARG A 385 7.82 -29.50 15.25
N LEU A 386 7.41 -30.04 16.38
CA LEU A 386 7.84 -29.64 17.73
C LEU A 386 8.40 -30.87 18.45
N VAL A 387 9.45 -30.68 19.24
CA VAL A 387 9.98 -31.73 20.12
C VAL A 387 9.44 -31.44 21.51
N SER A 388 8.66 -32.36 22.05
CA SER A 388 8.16 -32.33 23.42
C SER A 388 8.88 -33.39 24.26
N ASP A 389 8.67 -33.36 25.58
CA ASP A 389 9.21 -34.38 26.49
C ASP A 389 8.65 -35.80 26.20
N ALA A 390 7.50 -35.88 25.51
CA ALA A 390 6.87 -37.13 25.07
C ALA A 390 7.29 -37.57 23.64
N GLY A 391 8.19 -36.83 22.99
CA GLY A 391 8.66 -37.12 21.63
C GLY A 391 8.31 -36.04 20.60
N VAL A 392 8.48 -36.37 19.31
CA VAL A 392 8.32 -35.44 18.19
C VAL A 392 6.86 -35.38 17.73
N ILE A 393 6.29 -34.18 17.70
CA ILE A 393 4.94 -33.89 17.21
C ILE A 393 5.07 -33.30 15.81
N SER A 394 4.43 -33.89 14.81
CA SER A 394 4.50 -33.45 13.39
C SER A 394 3.14 -33.27 12.72
N GLU A 395 2.05 -33.68 13.37
CA GLU A 395 0.70 -33.51 12.83
C GLU A 395 0.19 -32.07 13.10
N PRO A 396 -0.34 -31.34 12.09
CA PRO A 396 -0.73 -29.94 12.24
C PRO A 396 -1.72 -29.64 13.37
N ARG A 397 -2.71 -30.50 13.62
CA ARG A 397 -3.66 -30.33 14.72
C ARG A 397 -3.00 -30.56 16.08
N ALA A 398 -2.24 -31.64 16.22
CA ALA A 398 -1.48 -31.91 17.43
C ALA A 398 -0.43 -30.81 17.75
N LEU A 399 0.16 -30.18 16.73
CA LEU A 399 1.02 -29.01 16.88
C LEU A 399 0.26 -27.81 17.47
N GLN A 400 -0.94 -27.52 16.95
CA GLN A 400 -1.79 -26.44 17.47
C GLN A 400 -2.20 -26.71 18.92
N ASP A 401 -2.66 -27.93 19.23
CA ASP A 401 -3.09 -28.32 20.57
C ASP A 401 -1.94 -28.28 21.58
N HIS A 402 -0.74 -28.71 21.16
CA HIS A 402 0.46 -28.65 22.00
C HIS A 402 0.91 -27.21 22.28
N ILE A 403 0.91 -26.33 21.25
CA ILE A 403 1.21 -24.91 21.42
C ILE A 403 0.16 -24.26 22.34
N TYR A 404 -1.12 -24.52 22.10
CA TYR A 404 -2.22 -23.98 22.88
C TYR A 404 -2.13 -24.39 24.35
N SER A 405 -1.95 -25.68 24.63
CA SER A 405 -1.82 -26.20 25.99
C SER A 405 -0.58 -25.66 26.72
N PHE A 406 0.55 -25.52 26.02
CA PHE A 406 1.76 -24.91 26.57
C PHE A 406 1.49 -23.47 27.06
N TYR A 407 0.89 -22.62 26.22
CA TYR A 407 0.58 -21.24 26.60
C TYR A 407 -0.54 -21.13 27.63
N ARG A 408 -1.54 -22.02 27.59
CA ARG A 408 -2.57 -22.12 28.63
C ARG A 408 -1.95 -22.40 30.00
N ASN A 409 -1.02 -23.35 30.07
CA ASN A 409 -0.32 -23.67 31.31
C ASN A 409 0.62 -22.55 31.75
N LEU A 410 1.23 -21.83 30.81
CA LEU A 410 2.11 -20.69 31.08
C LEU A 410 1.39 -19.51 31.74
N MET A 411 0.11 -19.32 31.40
CA MET A 411 -0.72 -18.26 31.95
C MET A 411 -1.18 -18.56 33.39
N GLY A 412 -1.10 -19.83 33.83
CA GLY A 412 -1.54 -20.23 35.17
C GLY A 412 -3.07 -20.19 35.31
N THR A 413 -3.63 -21.12 36.07
CA THR A 413 -5.06 -21.13 36.42
C THR A 413 -5.17 -21.31 37.93
N GLN A 414 -5.84 -20.37 38.59
CA GLN A 414 -6.25 -20.49 39.98
C GLN A 414 -7.76 -20.30 40.02
N LEU A 415 -8.46 -21.30 40.55
CA LEU A 415 -9.91 -21.25 40.71
C LEU A 415 -10.23 -20.42 41.96
N SER A 416 -11.08 -19.42 41.80
CA SER A 416 -11.62 -18.61 42.89
C SER A 416 -13.08 -18.28 42.58
N ASP A 417 -13.91 -18.12 43.61
CA ASP A 417 -15.32 -17.71 43.47
C ASP A 417 -15.50 -16.23 43.06
N GLY A 418 -14.40 -15.54 42.73
CA GLY A 418 -14.39 -14.16 42.22
C GLY A 418 -14.49 -14.08 40.69
N GLN A 419 -14.48 -12.85 40.16
CA GLN A 419 -14.38 -12.63 38.71
C GLN A 419 -13.06 -13.15 38.15
N ASP A 420 -13.08 -13.65 36.91
CA ASP A 420 -11.90 -14.13 36.20
C ASP A 420 -10.86 -13.01 36.03
N ILE A 421 -9.62 -13.28 36.48
CA ILE A 421 -8.49 -12.36 36.34
C ILE A 421 -7.34 -13.07 35.63
N ILE A 422 -6.84 -12.46 34.55
CA ILE A 422 -5.63 -12.93 33.86
C ILE A 422 -4.42 -12.57 34.72
N SER A 423 -3.68 -13.59 35.16
CA SER A 423 -2.42 -13.42 35.90
C SER A 423 -1.26 -14.04 35.12
N TRP A 424 -0.05 -13.56 35.36
CA TRP A 424 1.16 -14.04 34.71
C TRP A 424 1.99 -14.91 35.66
N ALA A 425 1.98 -16.23 35.44
CA ALA A 425 2.56 -17.19 36.38
C ALA A 425 4.10 -17.10 36.53
N LEU A 426 4.82 -16.44 35.62
CA LEU A 426 6.28 -16.34 35.67
C LEU A 426 6.81 -15.17 36.52
N GLU A 427 5.93 -14.29 37.00
CA GLU A 427 6.30 -13.17 37.85
C GLU A 427 5.43 -13.18 39.12
N PRO A 428 5.99 -13.06 40.33
CA PRO A 428 5.22 -13.02 41.57
C PRO A 428 4.17 -11.90 41.62
N SER A 429 4.37 -10.84 40.83
CA SER A 429 3.44 -9.72 40.70
C SER A 429 2.17 -10.06 39.91
N GLY A 430 2.11 -11.22 39.25
CA GLY A 430 1.03 -11.57 38.33
C GLY A 430 0.98 -10.72 37.06
N LYS A 431 1.94 -9.80 36.84
CA LYS A 431 1.99 -8.93 35.65
C LYS A 431 2.92 -9.52 34.59
N PHE A 432 2.47 -9.47 33.34
CA PHE A 432 3.25 -9.91 32.19
C PHE A 432 4.56 -9.13 32.07
N SER A 433 5.68 -9.85 31.89
CA SER A 433 6.96 -9.24 31.52
C SER A 433 7.60 -10.01 30.36
N VAL A 434 7.99 -9.27 29.32
CA VAL A 434 8.71 -9.85 28.16
C VAL A 434 9.98 -10.57 28.62
N LYS A 435 10.63 -10.06 29.67
CA LYS A 435 11.86 -10.62 30.25
C LYS A 435 11.65 -12.01 30.85
N SER A 436 10.58 -12.22 31.63
CA SER A 436 10.28 -13.52 32.24
C SER A 436 9.88 -14.56 31.19
N LEU A 437 9.09 -14.15 30.18
CA LEU A 437 8.75 -15.00 29.05
C LEU A 437 10.01 -15.48 28.31
N TYR A 438 10.88 -14.56 27.90
CA TYR A 438 12.12 -14.92 27.20
C TYR A 438 13.04 -15.78 28.05
N ARG A 439 13.11 -15.55 29.37
CA ARG A 439 13.90 -16.40 30.27
C ARG A 439 13.37 -17.83 30.32
N LYS A 440 12.04 -18.01 30.31
CA LYS A 440 11.40 -19.34 30.31
C LYS A 440 11.53 -20.04 28.96
N LEU A 441 11.36 -19.30 27.85
CA LEU A 441 11.45 -19.84 26.48
C LEU A 441 12.89 -20.12 26.03
N CYS A 442 13.85 -19.30 26.46
CA CYS A 442 15.25 -19.40 26.09
C CYS A 442 16.07 -19.94 27.27
N GLN A 443 15.87 -21.21 27.61
CA GLN A 443 16.75 -21.90 28.55
C GLN A 443 18.12 -22.09 27.91
N GLY A 444 19.12 -21.34 28.39
CA GLY A 444 20.49 -21.42 27.89
C GLY A 444 21.42 -20.42 28.56
N THR A 445 22.71 -20.76 28.62
CA THR A 445 23.75 -19.86 29.12
C THR A 445 23.95 -18.70 28.13
N PRO A 446 23.73 -17.44 28.55
CA PRO A 446 23.93 -16.29 27.65
C PRO A 446 25.40 -16.22 27.22
N ARG A 447 25.65 -16.26 25.91
CA ARG A 447 27.00 -16.08 25.35
C ARG A 447 27.47 -14.66 25.64
N LYS A 448 28.39 -14.51 26.60
CA LYS A 448 28.93 -13.23 27.07
C LYS A 448 29.69 -12.43 25.99
N HIS A 449 30.01 -13.01 24.83
CA HIS A 449 30.85 -12.37 23.81
C HIS A 449 30.31 -11.08 23.19
N PHE A 450 29.00 -10.82 23.26
CA PHE A 450 28.38 -9.61 22.71
C PHE A 450 27.90 -8.61 23.77
N SER A 451 28.16 -8.86 25.07
CA SER A 451 27.69 -7.98 26.14
C SER A 451 28.17 -6.55 25.98
N ASP A 452 29.34 -6.37 25.39
CA ASP A 452 29.99 -5.06 25.30
C ASP A 452 29.34 -4.16 24.26
N ILE A 453 28.74 -4.72 23.18
CA ILE A 453 27.95 -3.95 22.20
C ILE A 453 26.77 -3.27 22.89
N TRP A 454 26.12 -3.97 23.82
CA TRP A 454 24.91 -3.49 24.48
C TRP A 454 25.19 -2.42 25.53
N LYS A 455 26.46 -2.29 25.97
CA LYS A 455 26.93 -1.25 26.90
C LYS A 455 27.30 0.07 26.20
N ILE A 456 27.49 0.08 24.88
CA ILE A 456 27.88 1.27 24.11
C ILE A 456 26.77 2.31 24.15
N ALA A 457 27.07 3.58 24.42
CA ALA A 457 26.11 4.68 24.53
C ALA A 457 25.61 5.19 23.15
N VAL A 458 25.13 4.29 22.30
CA VAL A 458 24.56 4.58 20.97
C VAL A 458 23.10 4.13 20.87
N PRO A 459 22.30 4.74 19.96
CA PRO A 459 20.92 4.31 19.73
C PRO A 459 20.80 2.80 19.47
N MET A 460 19.72 2.18 19.96
CA MET A 460 19.49 0.73 19.88
C MET A 460 19.62 0.16 18.46
N LYS A 461 19.18 0.92 17.44
CA LYS A 461 19.34 0.55 16.02
C LYS A 461 20.80 0.33 15.62
N ILE A 462 21.72 1.13 16.17
CA ILE A 462 23.16 1.03 15.91
C ILE A 462 23.74 -0.20 16.63
N ARG A 463 23.33 -0.47 17.87
CA ARG A 463 23.72 -1.69 18.61
C ARG A 463 23.32 -2.97 17.85
N ILE A 464 22.08 -3.00 17.35
CA ILE A 464 21.57 -4.11 16.52
C ILE A 464 22.35 -4.24 15.22
N PHE A 465 22.67 -3.11 14.56
CA PHE A 465 23.49 -3.10 13.36
C PHE A 465 24.90 -3.65 13.61
N LEU A 466 25.59 -3.19 14.66
CA LEU A 466 26.92 -3.68 15.06
C LEU A 466 26.89 -5.18 15.39
N TRP A 467 25.85 -5.65 16.08
CA TRP A 467 25.68 -7.06 16.35
C TRP A 467 25.52 -7.89 15.06
N GLN A 468 24.76 -7.40 14.07
CA GLN A 468 24.62 -8.08 12.77
C GLN A 468 25.93 -8.05 11.96
N LEU A 469 26.66 -6.94 12.02
CA LEU A 469 27.97 -6.75 11.41
C LEU A 469 28.97 -7.77 11.96
N LEU A 470 29.12 -7.87 13.28
CA LEU A 470 30.03 -8.84 13.94
C LEU A 470 29.67 -10.31 13.66
N ARG A 471 28.40 -10.59 13.32
CA ARG A 471 27.95 -11.93 12.94
C ARG A 471 28.09 -12.20 11.45
N ASN A 472 28.65 -11.27 10.68
CA ASN A 472 28.75 -11.33 9.23
C ASN A 472 27.38 -11.63 8.59
N ARG A 473 26.32 -10.94 9.07
CA ARG A 473 24.93 -11.14 8.63
C ARG A 473 24.37 -10.01 7.78
N LEU A 474 25.15 -8.96 7.57
CA LEU A 474 24.77 -7.89 6.65
C LEU A 474 24.83 -8.38 5.19
N PRO A 475 24.01 -7.83 4.30
CA PRO A 475 23.96 -8.22 2.90
C PRO A 475 25.13 -7.61 2.10
N SER A 476 26.37 -7.95 2.44
CA SER A 476 27.54 -7.63 1.60
C SER A 476 27.53 -8.49 0.33
N ASN A 477 28.17 -8.03 -0.76
CA ASN A 477 28.25 -8.80 -2.01
C ASN A 477 28.78 -10.23 -1.80
N ASP A 478 29.79 -10.41 -0.95
CA ASP A 478 30.27 -11.75 -0.56
C ASP A 478 29.20 -12.60 0.16
N ASN A 479 28.44 -12.03 1.11
CA ASN A 479 27.35 -12.77 1.77
C ASN A 479 26.18 -13.08 0.84
N ILE A 480 25.94 -12.23 -0.16
CA ILE A 480 24.96 -12.47 -1.22
C ILE A 480 25.48 -13.61 -2.12
N HIS A 481 26.75 -13.58 -2.54
CA HIS A 481 27.38 -14.59 -3.38
C HIS A 481 27.46 -15.96 -2.70
N ARG A 482 27.94 -16.04 -1.45
CA ARG A 482 27.98 -17.28 -0.64
C ARG A 482 26.61 -17.92 -0.43
N ARG A 483 25.53 -17.13 -0.56
CA ARG A 483 24.15 -17.61 -0.48
C ARG A 483 23.50 -17.83 -1.85
N ARG A 484 24.32 -17.94 -2.90
CA ARG A 484 23.91 -18.12 -4.30
C ARG A 484 22.97 -17.00 -4.81
N GLY A 485 23.12 -15.80 -4.27
CA GLY A 485 22.49 -14.60 -4.79
C GLY A 485 23.25 -14.04 -6.01
N PRO A 486 22.63 -13.15 -6.80
CA PRO A 486 23.22 -12.56 -8.00
C PRO A 486 24.18 -11.44 -7.61
N SER A 487 25.31 -11.86 -7.08
CA SER A 487 26.45 -11.00 -6.81
C SER A 487 27.70 -11.72 -7.30
N SER A 488 28.66 -10.94 -7.79
CA SER A 488 30.00 -11.43 -8.16
C SER A 488 30.88 -11.72 -6.94
N GLY A 489 30.41 -11.42 -5.71
CA GLY A 489 31.22 -11.46 -4.49
C GLY A 489 32.28 -10.35 -4.41
N ARG A 490 32.33 -9.47 -5.42
CA ARG A 490 33.33 -8.42 -5.59
C ARG A 490 32.73 -7.03 -5.40
N CYS A 491 33.56 -6.09 -5.01
CA CYS A 491 33.20 -4.70 -4.79
C CYS A 491 32.95 -4.00 -6.12
N ALA A 492 31.82 -3.30 -6.23
CA ALA A 492 31.51 -2.54 -7.43
C ALA A 492 32.47 -1.36 -7.70
N LEU A 493 33.25 -0.94 -6.69
CA LEU A 493 34.12 0.24 -6.77
C LEU A 493 35.60 -0.10 -6.98
N CYS A 494 36.08 -1.23 -6.43
CA CYS A 494 37.50 -1.63 -6.55
C CYS A 494 37.73 -3.06 -7.03
N SER A 495 36.67 -3.83 -7.29
CA SER A 495 36.73 -5.21 -7.80
C SER A 495 37.37 -6.26 -6.87
N ASP A 496 37.84 -5.87 -5.68
CA ASP A 496 38.26 -6.78 -4.61
C ASP A 496 37.07 -7.52 -3.99
N LEU A 497 37.31 -8.58 -3.21
CA LEU A 497 36.24 -9.28 -2.48
C LEU A 497 35.54 -8.31 -1.51
N GLU A 498 34.22 -8.20 -1.63
CA GLU A 498 33.42 -7.26 -0.83
C GLU A 498 32.70 -7.98 0.31
N ASP A 499 33.42 -8.16 1.40
CA ASP A 499 32.85 -8.58 2.67
C ASP A 499 32.51 -7.39 3.58
N THR A 500 31.93 -7.68 4.74
CA THR A 500 31.55 -6.62 5.69
C THR A 500 32.75 -5.83 6.22
N ALA A 501 33.93 -6.43 6.33
CA ALA A 501 35.14 -5.73 6.73
C ALA A 501 35.62 -4.78 5.61
N HIS A 502 35.55 -5.21 4.35
CA HIS A 502 35.85 -4.42 3.19
C HIS A 502 34.99 -3.14 3.14
N ILE A 503 33.66 -3.29 3.13
CA ILE A 503 32.71 -2.17 2.99
C ILE A 503 32.85 -1.17 4.13
N PHE A 504 33.02 -1.65 5.37
CA PHE A 504 32.94 -0.80 6.53
C PHE A 504 34.29 -0.34 7.06
N PHE A 505 35.43 -0.97 6.77
CA PHE A 505 36.69 -0.61 7.44
C PHE A 505 37.92 -0.57 6.54
N LEU A 506 37.98 -1.39 5.50
CA LEU A 506 39.20 -1.53 4.69
C LEU A 506 39.15 -0.68 3.41
N PHE A 507 37.96 -0.50 2.84
CA PHE A 507 37.78 0.28 1.61
C PHE A 507 38.21 1.74 1.83
N PRO A 508 38.97 2.37 0.91
CA PRO A 508 39.52 3.72 1.11
C PRO A 508 38.46 4.77 1.49
N LEU A 509 37.27 4.71 0.89
CA LEU A 509 36.17 5.61 1.24
C LEU A 509 35.69 5.38 2.68
N ALA A 510 35.60 4.13 3.12
CA ALA A 510 35.23 3.81 4.50
C ALA A 510 36.30 4.31 5.48
N ARG A 511 37.58 4.15 5.16
CA ARG A 511 38.70 4.69 5.96
C ARG A 511 38.65 6.21 6.03
N PHE A 512 38.34 6.87 4.91
CA PHE A 512 38.15 8.31 4.86
C PHE A 512 36.98 8.77 5.74
N VAL A 513 35.80 8.15 5.59
CA VAL A 513 34.62 8.44 6.41
C VAL A 513 34.92 8.21 7.89
N TRP A 514 35.56 7.10 8.24
CA TRP A 514 35.96 6.87 9.63
C TRP A 514 36.98 7.89 10.12
N SER A 515 37.93 8.32 9.30
CA SER A 515 38.90 9.36 9.72
C SER A 515 38.23 10.72 10.00
N ALA A 516 37.13 11.02 9.30
CA ALA A 516 36.30 12.21 9.53
C ALA A 516 35.42 12.06 10.78
N VAL A 517 34.97 10.85 11.09
CA VAL A 517 34.13 10.51 12.28
C VAL A 517 34.97 10.23 13.54
N TRP A 518 36.27 9.92 13.41
CA TRP A 518 37.16 9.55 14.52
C TRP A 518 37.69 10.73 15.32
N LYS A 519 37.89 11.88 14.67
CA LYS A 519 38.35 13.11 15.33
C LYS A 519 37.31 13.77 16.25
N PRO A 520 36.00 13.74 15.97
CA PRO A 520 34.99 14.42 16.79
C PRO A 520 34.33 13.54 17.85
N VAL A 521 34.22 12.22 17.63
CA VAL A 521 33.51 11.30 18.54
C VAL A 521 34.50 10.69 19.54
N ALA A 522 34.85 11.41 20.60
CA ALA A 522 35.75 10.85 21.62
C ALA A 522 35.34 11.19 23.05
N ARG A 523 34.32 10.46 23.56
CA ARG A 523 34.41 9.98 24.95
C ARG A 523 35.26 8.70 24.94
N ARG A 524 36.20 8.59 25.88
CA ARG A 524 37.22 7.53 25.94
C ARG A 524 36.65 6.10 25.84
N GLN A 525 35.47 5.88 26.43
CA GLN A 525 34.78 4.58 26.45
C GLN A 525 34.20 4.13 25.09
N ASP A 526 33.74 5.06 24.25
CA ASP A 526 33.18 4.70 22.93
C ASP A 526 34.29 4.31 21.94
N ARG A 527 35.48 4.90 22.11
CA ARG A 527 36.67 4.60 21.32
C ARG A 527 37.21 3.20 21.58
N GLU A 528 37.32 2.79 22.84
CA GLU A 528 37.77 1.43 23.20
C GLU A 528 36.81 0.34 22.69
N ALA A 529 35.50 0.59 22.74
CA ALA A 529 34.50 -0.35 22.24
C ALA A 529 34.51 -0.47 20.70
N LEU A 530 34.73 0.64 19.99
CA LEU A 530 34.86 0.62 18.53
C LEU A 530 36.18 -0.01 18.09
N GLU A 531 37.29 0.29 18.77
CA GLU A 531 38.59 -0.34 18.53
C GLU A 531 38.54 -1.86 18.78
N LEU A 532 37.84 -2.30 19.84
CA LEU A 532 37.59 -3.72 20.10
C LEU A 532 36.73 -4.37 19.01
N ALA A 533 35.68 -3.69 18.54
CA ALA A 533 34.83 -4.18 17.45
C ALA A 533 35.60 -4.26 16.11
N ILE A 534 36.40 -3.25 15.80
CA ILE A 534 37.28 -3.21 14.62
C ILE A 534 38.34 -4.30 14.69
N GLY A 535 38.99 -4.49 15.85
CA GLY A 535 39.98 -5.54 16.08
C GLY A 535 39.37 -6.95 15.94
N ARG A 536 38.15 -7.15 16.46
CA ARG A 536 37.42 -8.41 16.29
C ARG A 536 36.97 -8.65 14.84
N LEU A 537 36.61 -7.61 14.09
CA LEU A 537 36.25 -7.73 12.68
C LEU A 537 37.46 -8.00 11.79
N ARG A 538 38.62 -7.40 12.09
CA ARG A 538 39.88 -7.67 11.40
C ARG A 538 40.36 -9.11 11.62
N SER A 539 40.23 -9.63 12.84
CA SER A 539 40.53 -11.04 13.14
C SER A 539 39.52 -12.02 12.51
N LEU A 540 38.24 -11.62 12.40
CA LEU A 540 37.25 -12.40 11.64
C LEU A 540 37.57 -12.43 10.14
N HIS A 541 38.00 -11.30 9.57
CA HIS A 541 38.40 -11.18 8.15
C HIS A 541 39.64 -12.04 7.83
N ALA A 542 40.61 -12.10 8.74
CA ALA A 542 41.79 -12.96 8.60
C ALA A 542 41.41 -14.46 8.57
N ASN A 543 40.57 -14.91 9.52
CA ASN A 543 40.11 -16.30 9.58
C ASN A 543 39.25 -16.74 8.37
N ILE A 544 38.64 -15.81 7.63
CA ILE A 544 37.87 -16.11 6.41
C ILE A 544 38.79 -16.32 5.20
N ARG A 545 40.00 -15.73 5.19
CA ARG A 545 40.98 -15.92 4.10
C ARG A 545 41.73 -17.26 4.18
N ASP A 546 41.88 -17.84 5.37
CA ASP A 546 42.70 -19.04 5.59
C ASP A 546 41.96 -20.39 5.40
N HIS A 547 40.70 -20.37 5.00
CA HIS A 547 39.98 -21.57 4.57
C HIS A 547 39.62 -21.48 3.09
N PRO A 548 40.45 -22.01 2.17
CA PRO A 548 39.99 -22.33 0.83
C PRO A 548 38.95 -23.46 0.97
N ALA A 549 37.81 -23.29 0.28
CA ALA A 549 36.75 -24.28 0.23
C ALA A 549 37.21 -25.58 -0.46
#